data_AF-A0A524HEQ6-F1
#
_entry.id   AF-A0A524HEQ6-F1
#
_cell.length_a   1.000
_cell.length_b   1.000
_cell.length_c   1.000
_cell.angle_alpha   90.00
_cell.angle_beta   90.00
_cell.angle_gamma   90.00
#
_symmetry.space_group_name_H-M   'P 1'
#
loop_
_entity.id
_entity.type
_entity.pdbx_description
1 polymer ?
#
loop_
_entity_poly.entity_id
_entity_poly.type
_entity_poly.pdbx_seq_one_letter_code
_entity_poly.pdbx_strand_id
1 'polypeptide(L)'
;MNTSFRTCPVTGLKVESQAEALIRANAVLATVALLIGGIAAILVLLTRWQAVHLLDAVWFYRILTVHGMNMLIFFIIFFEVAVLYFAGAVLLNSRLAAPKVAWAGFALMVLGMGLVEWTMWTGRADVLFTSYVPLKAHPLYYLGVIL
;
A
#
# COMPACT_ATOMS: atom_id res chain seq x y z
N MET A 1 20.75 -15.94 11.31
CA MET A 1 20.67 -15.05 10.14
C MET A 1 21.96 -14.26 10.12
N ASN A 2 22.83 -14.50 9.14
CA ASN A 2 24.08 -13.74 9.04
C ASN A 2 23.79 -12.35 8.47
N THR A 3 24.10 -11.32 9.24
CA THR A 3 24.04 -9.93 8.78
C THR A 3 25.09 -9.73 7.69
N SER A 4 24.65 -9.49 6.46
CA SER A 4 25.54 -9.22 5.33
C SER A 4 25.34 -7.80 4.83
N PHE A 5 26.44 -7.15 4.47
CA PHE A 5 26.41 -5.81 3.89
C PHE A 5 26.99 -5.85 2.48
N ARG A 6 26.37 -5.12 1.56
CA ARG A 6 26.95 -4.79 0.26
C ARG A 6 27.19 -3.29 0.15
N THR A 7 28.16 -2.90 -0.66
CA THR A 7 28.32 -1.49 -1.06
C THR A 7 27.54 -1.24 -2.34
N CYS A 8 26.73 -0.19 -2.37
CA CYS A 8 26.03 0.22 -3.57
C CYS A 8 27.03 0.82 -4.57
N PRO A 9 27.12 0.29 -5.81
CA PRO A 9 28.09 0.80 -6.79
C PRO A 9 27.75 2.22 -7.27
N VAL A 10 26.48 2.63 -7.15
CA VAL A 10 26.02 3.96 -7.60
C VAL A 10 26.18 5.01 -6.50
N THR A 11 25.78 4.70 -5.27
CA THR A 11 25.74 5.67 -4.18
C THR A 11 26.90 5.56 -3.20
N GLY A 12 27.69 4.48 -3.27
CA GLY A 12 28.75 4.18 -2.30
C GLY A 12 28.26 3.77 -0.90
N LEU A 13 26.94 3.77 -0.66
CA LEU A 13 26.35 3.47 0.64
C LEU A 13 26.48 1.98 0.98
N LYS A 14 26.71 1.67 2.26
CA LYS A 14 26.62 0.31 2.79
C LYS A 14 25.16 -0.05 3.03
N VAL A 15 24.74 -1.18 2.50
CA VAL A 15 23.36 -1.64 2.56
C VAL A 15 23.32 -3.02 3.21
N GLU A 16 22.59 -3.12 4.32
CA GLU A 16 22.35 -4.39 5.00
C GLU A 16 21.28 -5.20 4.26
N SER A 17 21.50 -6.51 4.14
CA SER A 17 20.69 -7.43 3.34
C SER A 17 19.21 -7.50 3.71
N GLN A 18 18.85 -7.52 4.99
CA GLN A 18 17.45 -7.57 5.45
C GLN A 18 16.75 -6.24 5.24
N ALA A 19 17.42 -5.13 5.57
CA ALA A 19 16.92 -3.80 5.27
C ALA A 19 16.66 -3.63 3.77
N GLU A 20 17.60 -4.05 2.91
CA GLU A 20 17.42 -3.99 1.46
C GLU A 20 16.19 -4.75 0.98
N ALA A 21 16.01 -5.98 1.46
CA ALA A 21 14.90 -6.82 1.05
C ALA A 21 13.55 -6.20 1.45
N LEU A 22 13.45 -5.64 2.66
CA LEU A 22 12.25 -4.94 3.14
C LEU A 22 12.00 -3.64 2.39
N ILE A 23 13.04 -2.85 2.09
CA ILE A 23 12.92 -1.63 1.27
C ILE A 23 12.33 -2.00 -0.09
N ARG A 24 12.88 -3.02 -0.76
CA ARG A 24 12.40 -3.46 -2.07
C ARG A 24 10.96 -3.98 -2.01
N ALA A 25 10.65 -4.84 -1.04
CA ALA A 25 9.31 -5.41 -0.90
C ALA A 25 8.24 -4.32 -0.71
N ASN A 26 8.49 -3.37 0.19
CA ASN A 26 7.60 -2.25 0.43
C ASN A 26 7.52 -1.31 -0.80
N ALA A 27 8.64 -0.95 -1.43
CA ALA A 27 8.66 -0.08 -2.61
C ALA A 27 7.92 -0.69 -3.82
N VAL A 28 8.03 -2.01 -4.01
CA VAL A 28 7.30 -2.72 -5.06
C VAL A 28 5.79 -2.69 -4.77
N LEU A 29 5.35 -2.98 -3.54
CA LEU A 29 3.94 -2.92 -3.21
C LEU A 29 3.37 -1.51 -3.27
N ALA A 30 4.14 -0.50 -2.87
CA ALA A 30 3.75 0.90 -3.05
C ALA A 30 3.51 1.22 -4.54
N THR A 31 4.39 0.75 -5.42
CA THR A 31 4.27 0.96 -6.87
C THR A 31 3.06 0.22 -7.45
N VAL A 32 2.78 -1.01 -6.99
CA VAL A 32 1.59 -1.77 -7.39
C VAL A 32 0.32 -1.07 -6.94
N ALA A 33 0.25 -0.61 -5.69
CA ALA A 33 -0.88 0.17 -5.17
C ALA A 33 -1.07 1.48 -5.95
N LEU A 34 0.01 2.20 -6.24
CA LEU A 34 -0.02 3.40 -7.08
C LEU A 34 -0.59 3.11 -8.48
N LEU A 35 -0.19 1.99 -9.09
CA LEU A 35 -0.71 1.58 -10.40
C LEU A 35 -2.21 1.28 -10.35
N ILE A 36 -2.67 0.49 -9.37
CA ILE A 36 -4.09 0.16 -9.19
C ILE A 36 -4.89 1.46 -8.94
N GLY A 37 -4.42 2.28 -8.01
CA GLY A 37 -5.04 3.58 -7.68
C GLY A 37 -5.06 4.54 -8.86
N GLY A 38 -3.99 4.59 -9.66
CA GLY A 38 -3.89 5.41 -10.87
C GLY A 38 -4.84 4.96 -11.98
N ILE A 39 -4.97 3.65 -12.22
CA ILE A 39 -5.96 3.12 -13.17
C ILE A 39 -7.38 3.46 -12.69
N ALA A 40 -7.67 3.26 -11.40
CA ALA A 40 -8.95 3.63 -10.81
C ALA A 40 -9.25 5.14 -10.94
N ALA A 41 -8.23 6.00 -10.82
CA ALA A 41 -8.35 7.44 -11.02
C ALA A 41 -8.83 7.79 -12.43
N ILE A 42 -8.27 7.13 -13.46
CA ILE A 42 -8.67 7.33 -14.86
C ILE A 42 -10.12 6.91 -15.07
N LEU A 43 -10.55 5.79 -14.51
CA LEU A 43 -11.94 5.32 -14.59
C LEU A 43 -12.92 6.30 -13.93
N VAL A 44 -12.57 6.82 -12.75
CA VAL A 44 -13.35 7.84 -12.04
C VAL A 44 -13.41 9.12 -12.88
N LEU A 45 -12.28 9.59 -13.41
CA LEU A 45 -12.18 10.79 -14.25
C LEU A 45 -13.09 10.67 -15.49
N LEU A 46 -12.98 9.56 -16.22
CA LEU A 46 -13.79 9.29 -17.41
C LEU A 46 -15.26 9.07 -17.11
N THR A 47 -15.66 8.91 -15.85
CA THR A 47 -17.08 8.88 -15.44
C THR A 47 -17.59 10.26 -15.03
N ARG A 48 -16.70 11.15 -14.59
CA ARG A 48 -17.03 12.52 -14.17
C ARG A 48 -16.96 13.55 -15.30
N TRP A 49 -16.47 13.16 -16.47
CA TRP A 49 -16.42 14.01 -17.64
C TRP A 49 -17.81 14.18 -18.25
N GLN A 50 -18.25 15.40 -18.52
CA GLN A 50 -19.57 15.67 -19.13
C GLN A 50 -19.87 14.91 -20.44
N ALA A 51 -18.85 14.54 -21.22
CA ALA A 51 -19.04 13.81 -22.47
C ALA A 51 -19.00 12.29 -22.31
N VAL A 52 -18.36 11.77 -21.25
CA VAL A 52 -18.10 10.35 -21.05
C VAL A 52 -18.59 9.95 -19.66
N HIS A 53 -19.44 8.93 -19.59
CA HIS A 53 -20.01 8.43 -18.34
C HIS A 53 -19.73 6.92 -18.25
N LEU A 54 -18.45 6.57 -18.14
CA LEU A 54 -17.96 5.20 -18.39
C LEU A 54 -18.55 4.16 -17.42
N LEU A 55 -18.69 4.49 -16.14
CA LEU A 55 -19.18 3.59 -15.11
C LEU A 55 -20.60 3.96 -14.67
N ASP A 56 -21.40 2.94 -14.32
CA ASP A 56 -22.65 3.16 -13.58
C ASP A 56 -22.37 3.61 -12.13
N ALA A 57 -23.42 4.00 -11.41
CA ALA A 57 -23.29 4.51 -10.05
C ALA A 57 -22.62 3.52 -9.08
N VAL A 58 -22.95 2.22 -9.17
CA VAL A 58 -22.42 1.20 -8.25
C VAL A 58 -20.91 1.05 -8.48
N TRP A 59 -20.50 0.88 -9.73
CA TRP A 59 -19.09 0.78 -10.08
C TRP A 59 -18.33 2.08 -9.84
N PHE A 60 -18.95 3.24 -10.05
CA PHE A 60 -18.33 4.53 -9.75
C PHE A 60 -17.91 4.62 -8.28
N TYR A 61 -18.83 4.36 -7.34
CA TYR A 61 -18.51 4.45 -5.91
C TYR A 61 -17.55 3.34 -5.43
N ARG A 62 -17.65 2.15 -6.02
CA ARG A 62 -16.69 1.07 -5.75
C ARG A 62 -15.28 1.44 -6.18
N ILE A 63 -15.11 1.87 -7.43
CA ILE A 63 -13.80 2.25 -7.97
C ILE A 63 -13.27 3.52 -7.30
N LEU A 64 -14.15 4.45 -6.90
CA LEU A 64 -13.76 5.61 -6.09
C LEU A 64 -13.22 5.18 -4.72
N THR A 65 -13.81 4.15 -4.11
CA THR A 65 -13.29 3.58 -2.85
C THR A 65 -11.93 2.91 -3.06
N VAL A 66 -11.79 2.08 -4.09
CA VAL A 66 -10.53 1.44 -4.49
C VAL A 66 -9.44 2.49 -4.75
N HIS A 67 -9.76 3.55 -5.51
CA HIS A 67 -8.84 4.65 -5.79
C HIS A 67 -8.33 5.30 -4.50
N GLY A 68 -9.25 5.72 -3.62
CA GLY A 68 -8.89 6.39 -2.38
C GLY A 68 -8.01 5.53 -1.47
N MET A 69 -8.38 4.25 -1.28
CA MET A 69 -7.59 3.33 -0.45
C MET A 69 -6.21 3.05 -1.04
N ASN A 70 -6.11 2.80 -2.34
CA ASN A 70 -4.82 2.53 -2.98
C ASN A 70 -3.89 3.74 -2.98
N MET A 71 -4.42 4.94 -3.24
CA MET A 71 -3.59 6.14 -3.37
C MET A 71 -3.22 6.76 -2.01
N LEU A 72 -4.15 6.83 -1.07
CA LEU A 72 -3.95 7.59 0.17
C LEU A 72 -3.55 6.72 1.36
N ILE A 73 -3.78 5.41 1.29
CA ILE A 73 -3.41 4.48 2.36
C ILE A 73 -2.30 3.55 1.88
N PHE A 74 -2.56 2.67 0.91
CA PHE A 74 -1.59 1.61 0.57
C PHE A 74 -0.32 2.17 -0.07
N PHE A 75 -0.43 3.00 -1.10
CA PHE A 75 0.73 3.64 -1.73
C PHE A 75 1.58 4.39 -0.70
N ILE A 76 0.95 5.31 0.06
CA ILE A 76 1.66 6.17 0.99
C ILE A 76 2.34 5.35 2.09
N ILE A 77 1.63 4.43 2.74
CA ILE A 77 2.17 3.68 3.87
C ILE A 77 3.29 2.73 3.42
N PHE A 78 3.10 1.95 2.35
CA PHE A 78 4.17 1.08 1.85
C PHE A 78 5.39 1.91 1.41
N PHE A 79 5.18 3.06 0.75
CA PHE A 79 6.27 3.94 0.36
C PHE A 79 7.00 4.53 1.57
N GLU A 80 6.24 5.03 2.55
CA GLU A 80 6.76 5.58 3.81
C GLU A 80 7.62 4.56 4.55
N VAL A 81 7.15 3.33 4.72
CA VAL A 81 7.91 2.26 5.39
C VAL A 81 9.19 1.90 4.62
N ALA A 82 9.15 1.86 3.28
CA ALA A 82 10.36 1.67 2.48
C ALA A 82 11.39 2.79 2.72
N VAL A 83 10.94 4.04 2.76
CA VAL A 83 11.79 5.21 3.03
C VAL A 83 12.34 5.17 4.45
N LEU A 84 11.54 4.78 5.45
CA LEU A 84 11.98 4.67 6.84
C LEU A 84 13.05 3.58 7.01
N TYR A 85 12.93 2.43 6.36
CA TYR A 85 14.01 1.43 6.37
C TYR A 85 15.26 1.91 5.66
N PHE A 86 15.13 2.62 4.53
CA PHE A 86 16.27 3.20 3.84
C PHE A 86 16.99 4.24 4.71
N ALA A 87 16.25 5.19 5.27
CA ALA A 87 16.82 6.23 6.12
C ALA A 87 17.39 5.65 7.42
N GLY A 88 16.68 4.76 8.09
CA GLY A 88 17.07 4.21 9.39
C GLY A 88 18.22 3.21 9.34
N ALA A 89 18.35 2.43 8.27
CA ALA A 89 19.44 1.45 8.13
C ALA A 89 20.56 1.98 7.22
N VAL A 90 20.25 2.39 5.99
CA VAL A 90 21.27 2.69 4.98
C VAL A 90 21.95 4.02 5.25
N LEU A 91 21.20 5.10 5.48
CA LEU A 91 21.80 6.43 5.70
C LEU A 91 22.56 6.52 7.02
N LEU A 92 22.05 5.84 8.06
CA LEU A 92 22.75 5.74 9.35
C LEU A 92 23.85 4.68 9.37
N ASN A 93 24.09 3.99 8.25
CA ASN A 93 25.08 2.91 8.13
C ASN A 93 24.95 1.88 9.27
N SER A 94 23.71 1.49 9.57
CA SER A 94 23.35 0.59 10.66
C SER A 94 22.69 -0.68 10.13
N ARG A 95 22.69 -1.74 10.95
CA ARG A 95 21.91 -2.95 10.66
C ARG A 95 20.45 -2.75 11.06
N LEU A 96 19.55 -3.49 10.42
CA LEU A 96 18.18 -3.58 10.92
C LEU A 96 18.17 -4.25 12.31
N ALA A 97 17.58 -3.58 13.30
CA ALA A 97 17.63 -4.01 14.70
C ALA A 97 16.87 -5.34 14.94
N ALA A 98 15.65 -5.45 14.39
CA ALA A 98 14.73 -6.56 14.60
C ALA A 98 14.10 -7.04 13.27
N PRO A 99 14.86 -7.70 12.39
CA PRO A 99 14.39 -8.09 11.06
C PRO A 99 13.15 -9.00 11.08
N LYS A 100 13.04 -9.89 12.06
CA LYS A 100 11.86 -10.78 12.19
C LYS A 100 10.57 -10.00 12.47
N VAL A 101 10.65 -8.98 13.32
CA VAL A 101 9.49 -8.12 13.66
C VAL A 101 9.12 -7.27 12.45
N ALA A 102 10.11 -6.74 11.74
CA ALA A 102 9.90 -5.98 10.51
C ALA A 102 9.19 -6.81 9.43
N TRP A 103 9.61 -8.07 9.22
CA TRP A 103 8.92 -8.99 8.30
C TRP A 103 7.52 -9.38 8.78
N ALA A 104 7.30 -9.54 10.08
CA ALA A 104 5.97 -9.77 10.62
C ALA A 104 5.05 -8.56 10.35
N GLY A 105 5.52 -7.34 10.59
CA GLY A 105 4.78 -6.11 10.27
C GLY A 105 4.46 -5.99 8.78
N PHE A 106 5.43 -6.27 7.90
CA PHE A 106 5.19 -6.32 6.46
C PHE A 106 4.11 -7.34 6.10
N ALA A 107 4.15 -8.55 6.66
CA ALA A 107 3.13 -9.56 6.40
C ALA A 107 1.74 -9.13 6.88
N LEU A 108 1.63 -8.48 8.04
CA LEU A 108 0.37 -7.92 8.54
C LEU A 108 -0.20 -6.88 7.56
N MET A 109 0.63 -5.92 7.12
CA MET A 109 0.20 -4.90 6.15
C MET A 109 -0.27 -5.51 4.82
N VAL A 110 0.42 -6.55 4.32
CA VAL A 110 0.02 -7.24 3.08
C VAL A 110 -1.31 -7.97 3.25
N LEU A 111 -1.49 -8.66 4.37
CA LEU A 111 -2.75 -9.32 4.70
C LEU A 111 -3.89 -8.29 4.86
N GLY A 112 -3.63 -7.18 5.55
CA GLY A 112 -4.56 -6.08 5.74
C GLY A 112 -5.04 -5.49 4.42
N MET A 113 -4.08 -5.09 3.57
CA MET A 113 -4.34 -4.62 2.20
C MET A 113 -5.16 -5.66 1.41
N GLY A 114 -4.78 -6.94 1.44
CA GLY A 114 -5.47 -8.00 0.71
C GLY A 114 -6.93 -8.19 1.15
N LEU A 115 -7.21 -8.12 2.46
CA LEU A 115 -8.58 -8.18 2.99
C LEU A 115 -9.41 -6.97 2.54
N VAL A 116 -8.83 -5.77 2.63
CA VAL A 116 -9.52 -4.55 2.20
C VAL A 116 -9.82 -4.58 0.70
N GLU A 117 -8.83 -4.87 -0.14
CA GLU A 117 -8.99 -5.06 -1.59
C GLU A 117 -10.11 -6.07 -1.89
N TRP A 118 -10.05 -7.25 -1.28
CA TRP A 118 -11.05 -8.28 -1.50
C TRP A 118 -12.47 -7.80 -1.14
N THR A 119 -12.64 -7.10 -0.02
CA THR A 119 -13.96 -6.57 0.36
C THR A 119 -14.45 -5.48 -0.60
N MET A 120 -13.58 -4.59 -1.08
CA MET A 120 -13.95 -3.56 -2.07
C MET A 120 -14.36 -4.18 -3.40
N TRP A 121 -13.54 -5.07 -3.98
CA TRP A 121 -13.81 -5.68 -5.28
C TRP A 121 -15.03 -6.63 -5.27
N THR A 122 -15.35 -7.21 -4.12
CA THR A 122 -16.57 -8.02 -3.95
C THR A 122 -17.82 -7.20 -3.62
N GLY A 123 -17.73 -5.86 -3.60
CA GLY A 123 -18.87 -4.97 -3.33
C GLY A 123 -19.35 -4.97 -1.89
N ARG A 124 -18.49 -5.39 -0.97
CA ARG A 124 -18.79 -5.50 0.46
C ARG A 124 -18.26 -4.32 1.27
N ALA A 125 -17.62 -3.35 0.61
CA ALA A 125 -17.00 -2.19 1.25
C ALA A 125 -17.07 -0.94 0.36
N ASP A 126 -18.23 -0.62 -0.20
CA ASP A 126 -18.45 0.62 -0.97
C ASP A 126 -18.63 1.82 0.00
N VAL A 127 -17.61 2.12 0.81
CA VAL A 127 -17.66 3.06 1.95
C VAL A 127 -16.69 4.25 1.85
N LEU A 128 -16.01 4.40 0.72
CA LEU A 128 -14.95 5.39 0.50
C LEU A 128 -13.77 5.22 1.48
N PHE A 129 -12.67 5.93 1.21
CA PHE A 129 -11.47 5.83 2.07
C PHE A 129 -11.69 6.36 3.50
N THR A 130 -12.70 7.21 3.70
CA THR A 130 -13.04 7.75 5.03
C THR A 130 -13.88 6.82 5.87
N SER A 131 -14.65 5.90 5.25
CA SER A 131 -15.46 4.90 5.95
C SER A 131 -16.42 5.46 7.02
N TYR A 132 -16.97 6.65 6.76
CA TYR A 132 -17.87 7.31 7.70
C TYR A 132 -19.20 6.58 7.84
N VAL A 133 -19.67 6.45 9.08
CA VAL A 133 -21.02 5.98 9.40
C VAL A 133 -22.08 6.96 8.86
N PRO A 134 -23.30 6.51 8.50
CA PRO A 134 -23.90 5.19 8.74
C PRO A 134 -23.59 4.11 7.70
N LEU A 135 -22.74 4.39 6.69
CA LEU A 135 -22.31 3.37 5.73
C LEU A 135 -21.46 2.31 6.44
N LYS A 136 -21.82 1.04 6.27
CA LYS A 136 -21.17 -0.10 6.92
C LYS A 136 -20.55 -1.01 5.87
N ALA A 137 -19.27 -1.31 6.03
CA ALA A 137 -18.57 -2.35 5.29
C ALA A 137 -18.68 -3.69 6.01
N HIS A 138 -18.27 -4.75 5.31
CA HIS A 138 -18.09 -6.07 5.91
C HIS A 138 -17.02 -6.04 7.03
N PRO A 139 -17.16 -6.80 8.13
CA PRO A 139 -16.20 -6.77 9.24
C PRO A 139 -14.72 -6.97 8.86
N LEU A 140 -14.45 -7.80 7.84
CA LEU A 140 -13.10 -8.02 7.32
C LEU A 140 -12.46 -6.77 6.69
N TYR A 141 -13.23 -5.80 6.23
CA TYR A 141 -12.70 -4.52 5.78
C TYR A 141 -12.03 -3.79 6.95
N TYR A 142 -12.72 -3.67 8.08
CA TYR A 142 -12.20 -3.01 9.27
C TYR A 142 -11.03 -3.77 9.88
N LEU A 143 -11.11 -5.11 9.93
CA LEU A 143 -9.96 -5.93 10.33
C LEU A 143 -8.76 -5.65 9.42
N GLY A 144 -8.97 -5.60 8.10
CA GLY A 144 -7.90 -5.33 7.15
C GLY A 144 -7.29 -3.93 7.29
N VAL A 145 -8.05 -2.92 7.72
CA VAL A 145 -7.52 -1.58 8.05
C VAL A 145 -6.71 -1.57 9.35
N ILE A 146 -7.04 -2.44 10.30
CA ILE A 146 -6.33 -2.54 11.59
C ILE A 146 -4.96 -3.23 11.43
N LEU A 147 -4.86 -4.20 10.51
CA LEU A 147 -3.64 -4.96 10.22
C LEU A 147 -2.64 -4.15 9.40
#